data_AF-A0A7G6YTV0-F1
#
_entry.id   AF-A0A7G6YTV0-F1
#
_cell.length_a   1.000
_cell.length_b   1.000
_cell.length_c   1.000
_cell.angle_alpha   90.00
_cell.angle_beta   90.00
_cell.angle_gamma   90.00
#
_symmetry.space_group_name_H-M   'P 1'
#
loop_
_entity.id
_entity.type
_entity.pdbx_description
1 polymer ?
#
loop_
_entity_poly.entity_id
_entity_poly.type
_entity_poly.pdbx_seq_one_letter_code
_entity_poly.pdbx_strand_id
1 'polypeptide(L)'
;MKIDFNSYISGQGGIIGEVVLFRALAHALSQKHRTLYLEETHQRYVEFNSNSILAPIQREISDIWIISFSQKLNEARMTFLQAKLDKKPKTSRVFKFSGEYFQYELLSDRPLIKDISTNTNLFPDDVLSYT
;
A
#
# COMPACT_ATOMS: atom_id res chain seq x y z
N MET A 1 -2.34 -20.13 -6.76
CA MET A 1 -2.04 -19.08 -5.78
C MET A 1 -0.95 -19.53 -4.83
N LYS A 2 -1.15 -20.48 -3.89
CA LYS A 2 -0.06 -20.95 -3.01
C LYS A 2 1.12 -21.55 -3.78
N ILE A 3 0.85 -22.35 -4.81
CA ILE A 3 1.87 -22.97 -5.66
C ILE A 3 2.64 -21.87 -6.43
N ASP A 4 1.94 -20.99 -7.13
CA ASP A 4 2.55 -19.90 -7.92
C ASP A 4 3.38 -18.94 -7.05
N PHE A 5 2.84 -18.56 -5.89
CA PHE A 5 3.53 -17.71 -4.91
C PHE A 5 4.80 -18.36 -4.38
N ASN A 6 4.72 -19.63 -3.95
CA ASN A 6 5.88 -20.37 -3.45
C ASN A 6 6.91 -20.59 -4.57
N SER A 7 6.48 -20.89 -5.80
CA SER A 7 7.38 -21.06 -6.94
C SER A 7 8.11 -19.77 -7.27
N TYR A 8 7.43 -18.62 -7.21
CA TYR A 8 8.08 -17.32 -7.41
C TYR A 8 9.14 -17.08 -6.34
N ILE A 9 8.80 -17.27 -5.06
CA ILE A 9 9.72 -17.05 -3.93
C ILE A 9 10.94 -17.97 -4.02
N SER A 10 10.74 -19.27 -4.30
CA SER A 10 11.82 -20.24 -4.42
C SER A 10 12.80 -19.91 -5.55
N GLY A 11 12.35 -19.19 -6.58
CA GLY A 11 13.19 -18.75 -7.70
C GLY A 11 14.04 -17.50 -7.45
N GLN A 12 13.82 -16.75 -6.37
CA GLN A 12 14.48 -15.46 -6.16
C GLN A 12 15.88 -15.56 -5.54
N GLY A 13 16.19 -16.63 -4.80
CA GLY A 13 17.46 -16.79 -4.09
C GLY A 13 17.73 -15.75 -2.99
N GLY A 14 18.41 -16.13 -1.91
CA GLY A 14 18.80 -15.20 -0.83
C GLY A 14 17.71 -14.88 0.20
N ILE A 15 17.91 -13.79 0.96
CA ILE A 15 17.00 -13.39 2.06
C ILE A 15 15.72 -12.80 1.47
N ILE A 16 14.59 -13.46 1.75
CA ILE A 16 13.27 -12.99 1.33
C ILE A 16 12.90 -11.74 2.14
N GLY A 17 12.91 -10.59 1.47
CA GLY A 17 12.41 -9.31 2.00
C GLY A 17 10.95 -9.05 1.62
N GLU A 18 10.37 -7.99 2.17
CA GLU A 18 8.96 -7.62 1.97
C GLU A 18 8.64 -7.31 0.52
N VAL A 19 9.51 -6.54 -0.15
CA VAL A 19 9.39 -6.22 -1.58
C VAL A 19 9.30 -7.49 -2.44
N VAL A 20 10.06 -8.54 -2.09
CA VAL A 20 10.02 -9.83 -2.81
C VAL A 20 8.70 -10.54 -2.58
N LEU A 21 8.18 -10.55 -1.34
CA LEU A 21 6.87 -11.12 -1.02
C LEU A 21 5.74 -10.40 -1.76
N PHE A 22 5.86 -9.08 -1.88
CA PHE A 22 4.93 -8.22 -2.58
C PHE A 22 4.91 -8.46 -4.08
N ARG A 23 6.06 -8.55 -4.72
CA ARG A 23 6.17 -8.93 -6.13
C ARG A 23 5.65 -10.35 -6.39
N ALA A 24 5.91 -11.29 -5.47
CA ALA A 24 5.38 -12.66 -5.56
C ALA A 24 3.84 -12.68 -5.47
N LEU A 25 3.27 -11.92 -4.53
CA LEU A 25 1.82 -11.78 -4.39
C LEU A 25 1.21 -11.15 -5.64
N ALA A 26 1.83 -10.08 -6.12
CA ALA A 26 1.40 -9.39 -7.34
C ALA A 26 1.39 -10.31 -8.54
N HIS A 27 2.47 -11.06 -8.74
CA HIS A 27 2.59 -12.04 -9.80
C HIS A 27 1.49 -13.11 -9.71
N ALA A 28 1.32 -13.72 -8.53
CA ALA A 28 0.32 -14.76 -8.31
C ALA A 28 -1.13 -14.27 -8.54
N LEU A 29 -1.42 -13.01 -8.19
CA LEU A 29 -2.72 -12.39 -8.42
C LEU A 29 -2.96 -12.10 -9.91
N SER A 30 -1.97 -11.53 -10.60
CA SER A 30 -2.06 -11.20 -12.03
C SER A 30 -2.32 -12.43 -12.93
N GLN A 31 -1.72 -13.59 -12.58
CA GLN A 31 -1.92 -14.83 -13.34
C GLN A 31 -3.35 -15.37 -13.23
N LYS A 32 -4.01 -15.15 -12.10
CA LYS A 32 -5.36 -15.65 -11.84
C LYS A 32 -6.48 -14.70 -12.23
N HIS A 33 -6.22 -13.40 -12.19
CA HIS A 33 -7.24 -12.38 -12.34
C HIS A 33 -6.79 -11.32 -13.34
N ARG A 34 -7.35 -11.37 -14.55
CA ARG A 34 -7.09 -10.39 -15.61
C ARG A 34 -7.68 -9.00 -15.36
N THR A 35 -8.48 -8.86 -14.29
CA THR A 35 -9.14 -7.59 -13.91
C THR A 35 -8.44 -6.89 -12.75
N LEU A 36 -7.20 -7.29 -12.44
CA LEU A 36 -6.37 -6.65 -11.43
C LEU A 36 -5.28 -5.82 -12.10
N TYR A 37 -5.18 -4.56 -11.69
CA TYR A 37 -4.02 -3.71 -11.91
C TYR A 37 -3.23 -3.63 -10.60
N LEU A 38 -1.91 -3.65 -10.69
CA LEU A 38 -1.04 -3.61 -9.52
C LEU A 38 0.19 -2.77 -9.80
N GLU A 39 0.48 -1.84 -8.89
CA GLU A 39 1.61 -0.92 -8.95
C GLU A 39 2.42 -1.01 -7.66
N GLU A 40 3.74 -1.08 -7.76
CA GLU A 40 4.65 -0.92 -6.61
C GLU A 40 4.80 0.57 -6.33
N THR A 41 4.22 1.04 -5.23
CA THR A 41 4.20 2.46 -4.83
C THR A 41 5.25 2.77 -3.77
N HIS A 42 6.23 1.89 -3.59
CA HIS A 42 7.30 2.09 -2.62
C HIS A 42 8.02 3.43 -2.86
N GLN A 43 8.24 4.18 -1.77
CA GLN A 43 8.82 5.54 -1.77
C GLN A 43 8.00 6.58 -2.56
N ARG A 44 6.69 6.35 -2.72
CA ARG A 44 5.75 7.36 -3.24
C ARG A 44 5.09 8.10 -2.09
N TYR A 45 5.43 9.37 -1.96
CA TYR A 45 4.95 10.29 -0.95
C TYR A 45 3.80 11.15 -1.44
N VAL A 46 2.86 11.36 -0.53
CA VAL A 46 1.73 12.27 -0.67
C VAL A 46 1.72 13.24 0.50
N GLU A 47 1.25 14.46 0.25
CA GLU A 47 1.02 15.48 1.25
C GLU A 47 -0.47 15.60 1.53
N PHE A 48 -0.86 15.66 2.81
CA PHE A 48 -2.24 15.89 3.23
C PHE A 48 -2.28 16.77 4.47
N ASN A 49 -3.39 17.46 4.69
CA ASN A 49 -3.59 18.21 5.93
C ASN A 49 -4.04 17.26 7.04
N SER A 50 -3.19 17.07 8.07
CA SER A 50 -3.52 16.24 9.22
C SER A 50 -4.58 16.93 10.08
N ASN A 51 -5.64 16.21 10.42
CA ASN A 51 -6.67 16.67 11.34
C ASN A 51 -6.16 16.73 12.78
N SER A 52 -5.19 15.88 13.10
CA SER A 52 -4.64 15.71 14.45
C SER A 52 -3.73 16.85 14.88
N ILE A 53 -2.98 17.43 13.92
CA ILE A 53 -2.04 18.53 14.20
C ILE A 53 -2.35 19.82 13.42
N LEU A 54 -3.38 19.82 12.58
CA LEU A 54 -3.83 20.96 11.77
C LEU A 54 -2.73 21.55 10.87
N ALA A 55 -1.89 20.70 10.30
CA ALA A 55 -0.75 21.08 9.46
C ALA A 55 -0.52 20.05 8.34
N PRO A 56 0.14 20.44 7.23
CA PRO A 56 0.47 19.52 6.15
C PRO A 56 1.51 18.50 6.60
N ILE A 57 1.27 17.24 6.28
CA ILE A 57 2.13 16.09 6.59
C ILE A 57 2.40 15.30 5.32
N GLN A 58 3.65 14.91 5.15
CA GLN A 58 4.12 14.09 4.04
C GLN A 58 4.28 12.65 4.49
N ARG A 59 3.62 11.72 3.82
CA ARG A 59 3.74 10.28 4.10
C ARG A 59 3.73 9.46 2.84
N GLU A 60 4.37 8.30 2.91
CA GLU A 60 4.28 7.32 1.84
C GLU A 60 2.82 6.85 1.71
N ILE A 61 2.30 6.61 0.51
CA ILE A 61 0.90 6.16 0.38
C ILE A 61 0.74 4.68 0.74
N SER A 62 1.65 3.84 0.24
CA SER A 62 1.70 2.39 0.45
C SER A 62 2.94 1.80 -0.22
N ASP A 63 3.26 0.54 0.06
CA ASP A 63 4.27 -0.20 -0.70
C ASP A 63 3.69 -0.81 -1.99
N ILE A 64 2.43 -1.27 -1.95
CA ILE A 64 1.69 -1.75 -3.13
C ILE A 64 0.33 -1.08 -3.20
N TRP A 65 -0.05 -0.68 -4.41
CA TRP A 65 -1.41 -0.33 -4.77
C TRP A 65 -2.02 -1.39 -5.70
N ILE A 66 -3.20 -1.90 -5.32
CA ILE A 66 -3.96 -2.89 -6.10
C ILE A 66 -5.29 -2.28 -6.48
N ILE A 67 -5.62 -2.28 -7.77
CA ILE A 67 -6.93 -1.91 -8.28
C ILE A 67 -7.57 -3.18 -8.84
N SER A 68 -8.78 -3.48 -8.36
CA SER A 68 -9.58 -4.60 -8.83
C SER A 68 -10.85 -4.09 -9.46
N PHE A 69 -11.20 -4.57 -10.65
CA PHE A 69 -12.46 -4.24 -11.30
C PHE A 69 -13.38 -5.45 -11.38
N SER A 70 -14.65 -5.25 -11.00
CA SER A 70 -15.72 -6.23 -11.13
C SER A 70 -16.69 -5.76 -12.20
N GLN A 71 -16.64 -6.39 -13.38
CA GLN A 71 -17.57 -6.08 -14.47
C GLN A 71 -19.02 -6.38 -14.08
N LYS A 72 -19.25 -7.41 -13.26
CA LYS A 72 -20.60 -7.80 -12.81
C LYS A 72 -21.24 -6.74 -11.92
N LEU A 73 -20.46 -6.12 -11.04
CA LEU A 73 -20.94 -5.09 -10.13
C LEU A 73 -20.76 -3.68 -10.71
N ASN A 74 -20.00 -3.56 -11.81
CA ASN A 74 -19.54 -2.29 -12.37
C ASN A 74 -18.80 -1.42 -11.33
N GLU A 75 -17.97 -2.05 -10.51
CA GLU A 75 -17.28 -1.43 -9.39
C GLU A 75 -15.77 -1.64 -9.50
N ALA A 76 -15.01 -0.60 -9.16
CA ALA A 76 -13.57 -0.69 -8.92
C ALA A 76 -13.29 -0.60 -7.42
N ARG A 77 -12.46 -1.50 -6.90
CA ARG A 77 -11.95 -1.44 -5.53
C ARG A 77 -10.44 -1.24 -5.56
N MET A 78 -10.00 -0.16 -4.92
CA MET A 78 -8.60 0.14 -4.67
C MET A 78 -8.18 -0.38 -3.29
N THR A 79 -7.00 -0.96 -3.19
CA THR A 79 -6.42 -1.49 -1.94
C THR A 79 -4.98 -1.02 -1.83
N PHE A 80 -4.66 -0.33 -0.74
CA PHE A 80 -3.32 0.15 -0.41
C PHE A 80 -2.72 -0.78 0.65
N LEU A 81 -1.62 -1.44 0.34
CA LEU A 81 -0.96 -2.38 1.22
C LEU A 81 0.39 -1.84 1.68
N GLN A 82 0.62 -1.90 2.98
CA GLN A 82 1.88 -1.52 3.60
C GLN A 82 2.47 -2.70 4.37
N ALA A 83 3.75 -2.99 4.14
CA ALA A 83 4.48 -3.94 4.97
C ALA A 83 5.32 -3.19 6.00
N LYS A 84 5.12 -3.57 7.25
CA LYS A 84 6.00 -3.18 8.35
C LYS A 84 6.33 -4.43 9.16
N LEU A 85 7.20 -5.26 8.60
CA LEU A 85 7.83 -6.39 9.26
C LEU A 85 8.94 -5.83 10.15
N ASP A 86 8.53 -5.34 11.32
CA ASP A 86 9.47 -4.98 12.36
C ASP A 86 10.18 -6.25 12.85
N LYS A 87 11.46 -6.40 12.47
CA LYS A 87 12.31 -7.51 12.95
C LYS A 87 12.69 -7.37 14.44
N LYS A 88 12.38 -6.24 15.09
CA LYS A 88 12.75 -5.96 16.48
C LYS A 88 11.52 -6.04 17.39
N PRO A 89 11.58 -6.82 18.49
CA PRO A 89 10.52 -6.80 19.49
C PRO A 89 10.46 -5.43 20.16
N LYS A 90 9.33 -4.71 20.00
CA LYS A 90 9.10 -3.43 20.68
C LYS A 90 8.90 -3.66 22.17
N THR A 91 9.78 -3.08 23.00
CA THR A 91 9.90 -3.35 24.45
C THR A 91 9.01 -2.49 25.35
N SER A 92 8.08 -1.68 24.83
CA SER A 92 7.23 -0.83 25.69
C SER A 92 5.90 -1.49 26.08
N ARG A 93 5.68 -1.58 27.39
CA ARG A 93 4.36 -1.68 28.05
C ARG A 93 3.91 -0.23 28.20
N VAL A 94 2.95 0.30 27.45
CA VAL A 94 1.58 0.54 27.95
C VAL A 94 0.61 0.82 26.78
N PHE A 95 1.08 1.08 25.56
CA PHE A 95 0.27 1.09 24.33
C PHE A 95 1.11 0.52 23.18
N LYS A 96 0.69 -0.61 22.61
CA LYS A 96 1.40 -1.26 21.49
C LYS A 96 0.72 -0.94 20.16
N PHE A 97 0.66 0.34 19.79
CA PHE A 97 0.42 0.67 18.38
C PHE A 97 1.76 0.55 17.65
N SER A 98 1.90 -0.51 16.84
CA SER A 98 3.11 -0.76 16.06
C SER A 98 3.11 -0.07 14.69
N GLY A 99 2.06 0.68 14.35
CA GLY A 99 1.94 1.42 13.10
C GLY A 99 2.60 2.81 13.17
N GLU A 100 2.76 3.43 12.01
CA GLU A 100 3.06 4.87 11.95
C GLU A 100 1.73 5.61 11.98
N TYR A 101 1.59 6.56 12.90
CA TYR A 101 0.31 7.17 13.23
C TYR A 101 -0.28 7.99 12.08
N PHE A 102 0.53 8.82 11.44
CA PHE A 102 0.08 9.70 10.36
C PHE A 102 -0.26 8.89 9.09
N GLN A 103 0.36 7.74 8.90
CA GLN A 103 -0.02 6.78 7.88
C GLN A 103 -1.39 6.17 8.15
N TYR A 104 -1.65 5.84 9.42
CA TYR A 104 -2.98 5.37 9.81
C TYR A 104 -4.01 6.47 9.57
N GLU A 105 -3.74 7.70 9.99
CA GLU A 105 -4.59 8.88 9.75
C GLU A 105 -4.85 9.07 8.25
N LEU A 106 -3.81 9.03 7.41
CA LEU A 106 -3.94 9.13 5.94
C LEU A 106 -4.92 8.10 5.38
N LEU A 107 -4.78 6.83 5.76
CA LEU A 107 -5.59 5.73 5.22
C LEU A 107 -6.98 5.62 5.87
N SER A 108 -7.14 6.06 7.12
CA SER A 108 -8.41 6.03 7.86
C SER A 108 -9.31 7.20 7.47
N ASP A 109 -8.74 8.41 7.51
CA ASP A 109 -9.50 9.65 7.33
C ASP A 109 -9.72 9.95 5.86
N ARG A 110 -8.90 9.35 4.98
CA ARG A 110 -8.98 9.48 3.53
C ARG A 110 -9.07 10.94 3.09
N PRO A 111 -8.17 11.81 3.58
CA PRO A 111 -8.19 13.21 3.23
C PRO A 111 -7.87 13.38 1.74
N LEU A 112 -8.14 14.58 1.23
CA LEU A 112 -7.56 14.98 -0.05
C LEU A 112 -6.05 14.98 0.07
N ILE A 113 -5.40 14.40 -0.93
CA ILE A 113 -3.95 14.27 -0.99
C ILE A 113 -3.39 15.13 -2.13
N LYS A 114 -2.09 15.38 -2.07
CA LYS A 114 -1.31 15.95 -3.16
C LYS A 114 -0.11 15.04 -3.42
N ASP A 115 0.04 14.54 -4.63
CA ASP A 115 1.24 13.79 -5.01
C ASP A 115 2.46 14.74 -5.01
N ILE A 116 3.47 14.38 -4.23
CA ILE A 116 4.74 15.13 -4.12
C ILE A 116 5.94 14.29 -4.59
N SER A 117 5.69 13.07 -5.06
CA SER A 117 6.73 12.11 -5.46
C SER A 117 7.30 12.41 -6.84
N THR A 118 6.45 12.87 -7.75
CA THR A 118 6.78 13.06 -9.16
C THR A 118 6.04 14.24 -9.77
N ASN A 119 6.63 14.87 -10.79
CA ASN A 119 5.96 15.90 -11.61
C ASN A 119 4.81 15.35 -12.48
N THR A 120 4.67 14.01 -12.54
CA THR A 120 3.51 13.35 -13.08
C THR A 120 2.58 13.09 -11.91
N ASN A 121 1.50 13.87 -11.77
CA ASN A 121 0.45 13.64 -10.77
C ASN A 121 -0.14 12.24 -10.97
N LEU A 122 0.47 11.23 -10.35
CA LEU A 122 0.11 9.82 -10.56
C LEU A 122 -1.17 9.49 -9.81
N PHE A 123 -1.34 10.15 -8.67
CA PHE A 123 -2.52 10.02 -7.83
C PHE A 123 -3.45 11.23 -8.01
N PRO A 124 -4.74 11.02 -8.32
CA PRO A 124 -5.76 12.03 -8.14
C PRO A 124 -5.84 12.50 -6.68
N ASP A 125 -6.23 13.76 -6.47
CA ASP A 125 -6.32 14.34 -5.12
C ASP A 125 -7.30 13.57 -4.21
N ASP A 126 -8.28 12.90 -4.82
CA ASP A 126 -9.37 12.17 -4.17
C ASP A 126 -9.18 10.65 -4.20
N VAL A 127 -7.97 10.15 -4.50
CA VAL A 127 -7.72 8.70 -4.70
C VAL A 127 -8.10 7.83 -3.49
N LEU A 128 -8.17 8.42 -2.29
CA LEU A 128 -8.55 7.73 -1.06
C LEU A 128 -10.03 7.88 -0.71
N SER A 129 -10.74 8.85 -1.27
CA SER A 129 -12.07 9.29 -0.80
C SER A 129 -13.25 8.59 -1.49
N TYR A 130 -13.02 7.51 -2.24
CA TYR A 130 -14.09 6.74 -2.88
C TYR A 130 -15.12 6.24 -1.85
N THR A 131 -16.38 6.60 -2.09
CA THR A 131 -17.60 6.15 -1.40
C THR A 131 -18.34 5.13 -2.23
#